data_AF-A0A816LNJ8-F1
#
_entry.id   AF-A0A816LNJ8-F1
#
_cell.length_a   1.000
_cell.length_b   1.000
_cell.length_c   1.000
_cell.angle_alpha   90.00
_cell.angle_beta   90.00
_cell.angle_gamma   90.00
#
_symmetry.space_group_name_H-M   'P 1'
#
loop_
_entity.id
_entity.type
_entity.pdbx_description
1 polymer ?
#
loop_
_entity_poly.entity_id
_entity_poly.type
_entity_poly.pdbx_seq_one_letter_code
_entity_poly.pdbx_strand_id
1 'polypeptide(L)'
;MEPAQQVTSEYPFVKEPGSITDEIVRACLSTPNPASDDFHRIFRKDVVRLVETSNIHKHSTTYYKYSKGKSDTSKTCRMRMSRVLVKTSNIDLSTGQITMRRSHPWINNFNEWLISACRSNMDIQLIWSGNDAKALVYYMTDYVTKSTLAFHDMFALAQQGVKSIEQQ
;
A
#
# COMPACT_ATOMS: atom_id res chain seq x y z
N MET A 1 3.60 -11.19 33.87
CA MET A 1 2.69 -10.66 32.83
C MET A 1 2.67 -9.15 33.03
N GLU A 2 3.60 -8.45 32.37
CA GLU A 2 3.81 -7.02 32.56
C GLU A 2 2.88 -6.25 31.60
N PRO A 3 2.15 -5.22 32.07
CA PRO A 3 1.21 -4.50 31.22
C PRO A 3 1.94 -3.63 30.20
N ALA A 4 1.46 -3.64 28.97
CA ALA A 4 1.96 -2.81 27.89
C ALA A 4 1.86 -1.32 28.24
N GLN A 5 3.00 -0.65 28.43
CA GLN A 5 3.06 0.79 28.53
C GLN A 5 2.58 1.40 27.20
N GLN A 6 1.48 2.13 27.28
CA GLN A 6 0.99 2.99 26.21
C GLN A 6 2.02 4.10 25.98
N VAL A 7 2.79 4.00 24.89
CA VAL A 7 3.65 5.09 24.42
C VAL A 7 2.74 6.13 23.77
N THR A 8 2.46 7.21 24.50
CA THR A 8 1.76 8.38 23.96
C THR A 8 2.66 9.06 22.92
N SER A 9 2.16 9.20 21.69
CA SER A 9 2.78 10.02 20.65
C SER A 9 2.99 11.44 21.17
N GLU A 10 4.24 11.92 21.18
CA GLU A 10 4.64 13.29 21.59
C GLU A 10 4.04 14.41 20.72
N TYR A 11 3.26 14.08 19.69
CA TYR A 11 2.59 15.05 18.83
C TYR A 11 1.08 14.84 18.86
N PRO A 12 0.32 15.66 19.63
CA PRO A 12 -1.13 15.65 19.55
C PRO A 12 -1.57 16.20 18.19
N PHE A 13 -2.29 15.38 17.44
CA PHE A 13 -2.85 15.73 16.13
C PHE A 13 -4.09 16.62 16.31
N VAL A 14 -3.96 17.88 15.93
CA VAL A 14 -5.10 18.81 15.81
C VAL A 14 -5.67 18.65 14.40
N LYS A 15 -6.91 18.12 14.28
CA LYS A 15 -7.70 18.24 13.04
C LYS A 15 -8.09 19.70 12.86
N GLU A 16 -7.43 20.40 11.95
CA GLU A 16 -7.95 21.70 11.51
C GLU A 16 -9.15 21.51 10.59
N PRO A 17 -10.25 22.24 10.81
CA PRO A 17 -11.48 22.07 10.03
C PRO A 17 -11.39 22.74 8.66
N GLY A 18 -11.88 22.03 7.63
CA GLY A 18 -12.52 22.65 6.46
C GLY A 18 -11.62 23.35 5.43
N SER A 19 -10.61 22.66 4.90
CA SER A 19 -9.90 23.13 3.70
C SER A 19 -10.54 22.55 2.44
N ILE A 20 -10.75 23.39 1.42
CA ILE A 20 -11.20 23.05 0.03
C ILE A 20 -10.49 21.82 -0.58
N THR A 21 -9.32 21.44 -0.04
CA THR A 21 -8.56 20.25 -0.43
C THR A 21 -9.18 18.90 -0.06
N ASP A 22 -10.28 18.85 0.70
CA ASP A 22 -11.01 17.60 0.97
C ASP A 22 -11.97 17.20 -0.19
N GLU A 23 -12.31 18.10 -1.11
CA GLU A 23 -13.13 17.77 -2.31
C GLU A 23 -12.31 17.16 -3.45
N ILE A 24 -11.01 17.46 -3.54
CA ILE A 24 -10.13 16.93 -4.58
C ILE A 24 -9.47 15.64 -4.10
N VAL A 25 -9.50 14.60 -4.94
CA VAL A 25 -8.77 13.35 -4.67
C VAL A 25 -7.30 13.69 -4.45
N ARG A 26 -6.78 13.36 -3.26
CA ARG A 26 -5.43 13.75 -2.83
C ARG A 26 -4.31 13.27 -3.76
N ALA A 27 -4.56 12.20 -4.51
CA ALA A 27 -3.66 11.70 -5.54
C ALA A 27 -3.43 12.70 -6.70
N CYS A 28 -4.36 13.63 -6.92
CA CYS A 28 -4.33 14.63 -7.98
C CYS A 28 -3.74 15.98 -7.53
N LEU A 29 -3.38 16.14 -6.25
CA LEU A 29 -2.75 17.37 -5.77
C LEU A 29 -1.30 17.44 -6.22
N SER A 30 -0.80 18.65 -6.47
CA SER A 30 0.60 18.86 -6.80
C SER A 30 1.53 18.54 -5.63
N THR A 31 2.73 18.08 -5.94
CA THR A 31 3.81 17.95 -4.94
C THR A 31 4.15 19.31 -4.33
N PRO A 32 4.44 19.39 -3.01
CA PRO A 32 4.90 20.62 -2.38
C PRO A 32 6.13 21.21 -3.08
N ASN A 33 6.17 22.54 -3.25
CA ASN A 33 7.27 23.22 -3.91
C ASN A 33 8.56 23.16 -3.03
N PRO A 34 9.65 22.53 -3.51
CA PRO A 34 10.90 22.44 -2.76
C PRO A 34 11.59 23.78 -2.50
N ALA A 35 11.27 24.82 -3.28
CA ALA A 35 11.85 26.16 -3.11
C ALA A 35 11.12 27.02 -2.07
N SER A 36 10.05 26.52 -1.44
CA SER A 36 9.33 27.24 -0.39
C SER A 36 10.10 27.19 0.94
N ASP A 37 10.16 28.31 1.65
CA ASP A 37 10.79 28.40 2.99
C ASP A 37 10.22 27.37 3.99
N ASP A 38 8.95 27.01 3.83
CA ASP A 38 8.19 26.09 4.69
C ASP A 38 8.15 24.64 4.15
N PHE A 39 8.95 24.32 3.13
CA PHE A 39 8.86 23.06 2.39
C PHE A 39 8.86 21.84 3.29
N HIS A 40 9.81 21.72 4.23
CA HIS A 40 9.92 20.53 5.08
C HIS A 40 8.67 20.26 5.91
N ARG A 41 8.03 21.32 6.42
CA ARG A 41 6.81 21.23 7.23
C ARG A 41 5.63 20.80 6.36
N ILE A 42 5.48 21.44 5.20
CA ILE A 42 4.39 21.13 4.25
C ILE A 42 4.55 19.72 3.68
N PHE A 43 5.77 19.34 3.30
CA PHE A 43 6.12 18.03 2.76
C PHE A 43 5.80 16.91 3.76
N ARG A 44 6.25 17.02 5.01
CA ARG A 44 5.93 16.02 6.04
C ARG A 44 4.42 15.90 6.26
N LYS A 45 3.69 17.03 6.32
CA LYS A 45 2.23 17.03 6.48
C LYS A 45 1.54 16.37 5.28
N ASP A 46 2.03 16.58 4.07
CA ASP A 46 1.51 15.91 2.86
C ASP A 46 1.79 14.41 2.87
N VAL A 47 3.03 13.99 3.17
CA VAL A 47 3.41 12.57 3.26
C VAL A 47 2.57 11.82 4.29
N VAL A 48 2.39 12.36 5.51
CA VAL A 48 1.54 11.73 6.53
C VAL A 48 0.13 11.52 6.02
N ARG A 49 -0.46 12.55 5.40
CA ARG A 49 -1.82 12.45 4.84
C ARG A 49 -1.91 11.42 3.72
N LEU A 50 -0.92 11.34 2.82
CA LEU A 50 -0.86 10.34 1.75
C LEU A 50 -0.74 8.93 2.30
N VAL A 51 0.08 8.73 3.32
CA VAL A 51 0.27 7.42 3.95
C VAL A 51 -1.04 6.94 4.58
N GLU A 52 -1.72 7.83 5.32
CA GLU A 52 -2.99 7.52 5.97
C GLU A 52 -4.11 7.16 4.98
N THR A 53 -4.16 7.85 3.84
CA THR A 53 -5.21 7.61 2.84
C THR A 53 -4.91 6.42 1.94
N SER A 54 -3.66 6.26 1.52
CA SER A 54 -3.30 5.39 0.40
C SER A 54 -2.46 4.17 0.81
N ASN A 55 -1.69 4.23 1.91
CA ASN A 55 -0.80 3.15 2.33
C ASN A 55 -1.26 2.37 3.57
N ILE A 56 -2.35 2.79 4.22
CA ILE A 56 -2.97 2.00 5.29
C ILE A 56 -3.84 0.91 4.67
N HIS A 57 -3.52 -0.33 4.99
CA HIS A 57 -4.31 -1.48 4.61
C HIS A 57 -5.66 -1.46 5.33
N LYS A 58 -6.74 -1.50 4.55
CA LYS A 58 -8.12 -1.66 5.04
C LYS A 58 -8.69 -2.95 4.45
N HIS A 59 -9.11 -3.86 5.32
CA HIS A 59 -9.73 -5.10 4.87
C HIS A 59 -11.03 -4.84 4.10
N SER A 60 -11.19 -5.61 3.05
CA SER A 60 -12.37 -5.72 2.19
C SER A 60 -12.61 -7.21 1.91
N THR A 61 -13.75 -7.53 1.32
CA THR A 61 -14.15 -8.92 0.99
C THR A 61 -13.12 -9.62 0.09
N THR A 62 -12.46 -8.89 -0.80
CA THR A 62 -11.45 -9.42 -1.75
C THR A 62 -10.18 -9.92 -1.08
N TYR A 63 -9.88 -9.49 0.14
CA TYR A 63 -8.65 -9.88 0.84
C TYR A 63 -8.66 -11.31 1.35
N TYR A 64 -9.83 -11.95 1.41
CA TYR A 64 -9.98 -13.34 1.81
C TYR A 64 -10.20 -14.28 0.62
N LYS A 65 -10.07 -13.78 -0.62
CA LYS A 65 -10.33 -14.55 -1.86
C LYS A 65 -9.58 -15.90 -1.93
N TYR A 66 -8.37 -15.97 -1.37
CA TYR A 66 -7.55 -17.18 -1.35
C TYR A 66 -7.33 -17.74 0.06
N SER A 67 -8.07 -17.24 1.04
CA SER A 67 -7.99 -17.76 2.39
C SER A 67 -8.57 -19.18 2.42
N LYS A 68 -7.75 -20.15 2.83
CA LYS A 68 -8.16 -21.55 3.00
C LYS A 68 -8.88 -21.82 4.33
N GLY A 69 -9.09 -20.80 5.15
CA GLY A 69 -9.74 -20.91 6.44
C GLY A 69 -11.22 -21.32 6.34
N LYS A 70 -11.60 -22.40 7.03
CA LYS A 70 -12.99 -22.91 7.09
C LYS A 70 -13.90 -22.08 8.01
N SER A 71 -13.32 -21.21 8.86
CA SER A 71 -14.03 -20.30 9.77
C SER A 71 -13.52 -18.87 9.67
N ASP A 72 -14.33 -17.88 10.06
CA ASP A 72 -13.99 -16.46 10.00
C ASP A 72 -12.73 -16.11 10.81
N THR A 73 -12.50 -16.83 11.91
CA THR A 73 -11.32 -16.72 12.79
C THR A 73 -10.03 -17.28 12.18
N SER A 74 -10.12 -18.10 11.13
CA SER A 74 -8.97 -18.70 10.44
C SER A 74 -8.65 -18.00 9.11
N LYS A 75 -9.36 -16.91 8.79
CA LYS A 75 -9.18 -16.21 7.53
C LYS A 75 -7.86 -15.44 7.51
N THR A 76 -6.95 -15.87 6.65
CA THR A 76 -5.67 -15.21 6.46
C THR A 76 -5.81 -14.13 5.41
N CYS A 77 -5.36 -12.92 5.74
CA CYS A 77 -5.32 -11.82 4.79
C CYS A 77 -4.39 -12.18 3.63
N ARG A 78 -4.87 -12.03 2.38
CA ARG A 78 -4.08 -12.24 1.16
C ARG A 78 -2.79 -11.41 1.15
N MET A 79 -2.83 -10.20 1.72
CA MET A 79 -1.67 -9.31 1.83
C MET A 79 -0.81 -9.58 3.07
N ARG A 80 -1.09 -10.64 3.83
CA ARG A 80 -0.37 -11.05 5.04
C ARG A 80 -0.34 -9.98 6.13
N MET A 81 -1.49 -9.36 6.35
CA MET A 81 -1.71 -8.36 7.40
C MET A 81 -2.32 -9.01 8.65
N SER A 82 -1.94 -8.66 9.89
CA SER A 82 -0.98 -7.63 10.32
C SER A 82 0.48 -8.07 10.18
N ARG A 83 1.39 -7.12 9.90
CA ARG A 83 2.83 -7.40 9.82
C ARG A 83 3.50 -7.22 11.18
N VAL A 84 4.60 -7.96 11.42
CA VAL A 84 5.38 -7.88 12.66
C VAL A 84 6.00 -6.49 12.81
N LEU A 85 5.90 -5.89 14.00
CA LEU A 85 6.56 -4.63 14.32
C LEU A 85 8.06 -4.84 14.53
N VAL A 86 8.86 -3.91 14.02
CA VAL A 86 10.33 -3.98 14.10
C VAL A 86 10.83 -2.64 14.62
N LYS A 87 11.50 -2.63 15.78
CA LYS A 87 11.91 -1.38 16.45
C LYS A 87 13.05 -0.67 15.74
N THR A 88 13.97 -1.41 15.13
CA THR A 88 15.18 -0.88 14.47
C THR A 88 15.45 -1.64 13.18
N SER A 89 15.94 -0.93 12.16
CA SER A 89 16.37 -1.60 10.93
C SER A 89 17.63 -2.41 11.20
N ASN A 90 17.70 -3.63 10.67
CA ASN A 90 18.82 -4.55 10.88
C ASN A 90 19.09 -5.38 9.62
N ILE A 91 20.32 -5.82 9.47
CA ILE A 91 20.76 -6.75 8.44
C ILE A 91 21.20 -8.03 9.14
N ASP A 92 20.56 -9.14 8.80
CA ASP A 92 21.02 -10.45 9.24
C ASP A 92 22.25 -10.85 8.41
N LEU A 93 23.41 -10.96 9.07
CA LEU A 93 24.67 -11.27 8.41
C LEU A 93 24.74 -12.70 7.88
N SER A 94 23.92 -13.62 8.42
CA SER A 94 23.93 -15.02 8.01
C SER A 94 23.12 -15.26 6.74
N THR A 95 22.00 -14.56 6.59
CA THR A 95 21.09 -14.70 5.44
C THR A 95 21.20 -13.56 4.43
N GLY A 96 21.82 -12.44 4.81
CA GLY A 96 21.82 -11.19 4.07
C GLY A 96 20.47 -10.47 4.09
N GLN A 97 19.49 -10.93 4.89
CA GLN A 97 18.16 -10.35 4.90
C GLN A 97 18.14 -8.98 5.57
N ILE A 98 17.60 -7.98 4.87
CA ILE A 98 17.40 -6.63 5.40
C ILE A 98 15.99 -6.50 5.95
N THR A 99 15.89 -6.21 7.24
CA THR A 99 14.63 -5.89 7.89
C THR A 99 14.58 -4.41 8.21
N MET A 100 13.53 -3.71 7.74
CA MET A 100 13.34 -2.29 8.00
C MET A 100 12.50 -2.07 9.26
N ARG A 101 12.81 -1.00 10.00
CA ARG A 101 11.98 -0.53 11.11
C ARG A 101 10.53 -0.34 10.67
N ARG A 102 9.59 -0.90 11.44
CA ARG A 102 8.16 -0.79 11.24
C ARG A 102 7.48 -0.34 12.52
N SER A 103 6.90 0.86 12.50
CA SER A 103 6.17 1.46 13.62
C SER A 103 4.69 1.11 13.65
N HIS A 104 4.09 0.80 12.50
CA HIS A 104 2.67 0.45 12.39
C HIS A 104 2.49 -0.85 11.62
N PRO A 105 1.68 -1.80 12.10
CA PRO A 105 1.66 -3.13 11.51
C PRO A 105 0.79 -3.19 10.24
N TRP A 106 -0.07 -2.19 10.01
CA TRP A 106 -1.00 -2.09 8.87
C TRP A 106 -0.54 -1.17 7.74
N ILE A 107 0.63 -0.54 7.88
CA ILE A 107 1.19 0.36 6.86
C ILE A 107 2.14 -0.44 5.97
N ASN A 108 1.98 -0.32 4.66
CA ASN A 108 2.95 -0.85 3.70
C ASN A 108 4.27 -0.08 3.78
N ASN A 109 5.37 -0.73 3.42
CA ASN A 109 6.65 -0.05 3.35
C ASN A 109 6.62 0.99 2.23
N PHE A 110 6.98 2.23 2.53
CA PHE A 110 6.99 3.32 1.58
C PHE A 110 8.25 4.17 1.73
N ASN A 111 8.55 4.94 0.67
CA ASN A 111 9.58 5.97 0.67
C ASN A 111 8.89 7.33 0.58
N GLU A 112 9.30 8.29 1.41
CA GLU A 112 8.64 9.60 1.51
C GLU A 112 8.71 10.42 0.21
N TRP A 113 9.77 10.25 -0.58
CA TRP A 113 9.95 10.94 -1.85
C TRP A 113 9.09 10.29 -2.94
N LEU A 114 9.14 8.97 -3.04
CA LEU A 114 8.35 8.24 -4.04
C LEU A 114 6.85 8.36 -3.77
N ILE A 115 6.39 8.33 -2.52
CA ILE A 115 4.96 8.52 -2.23
C ILE A 115 4.52 9.93 -2.58
N SER A 116 5.37 10.94 -2.37
CA SER A 116 5.06 12.31 -2.73
C SER A 116 4.96 12.47 -4.25
N ALA A 117 5.87 11.85 -5.00
CA ALA A 117 5.87 11.89 -6.47
C ALA A 117 4.71 11.09 -7.09
N CYS A 118 4.49 9.85 -6.63
CA CYS A 118 3.51 8.94 -7.22
C CYS A 118 2.10 9.09 -6.63
N ARG A 119 1.98 9.68 -5.43
CA ARG A 119 0.73 9.95 -4.68
C ARG A 119 -0.26 8.79 -4.58
N SER A 120 0.24 7.57 -4.65
CA SER A 120 -0.52 6.32 -4.71
C SER A 120 0.03 5.30 -3.72
N ASN A 121 -0.69 4.19 -3.55
CA ASN A 121 -0.26 3.11 -2.67
C ASN A 121 1.08 2.54 -3.15
N MET A 122 2.02 2.35 -2.22
CA MET A 122 3.33 1.75 -2.49
C MET A 122 3.57 0.57 -1.56
N ASP A 123 4.20 -0.48 -2.09
CA ASP A 123 4.75 -1.58 -1.30
C ASP A 123 6.20 -1.82 -1.73
N ILE A 124 7.13 -1.20 -1.02
CA ILE A 124 8.58 -1.31 -1.30
C ILE A 124 9.17 -2.47 -0.51
N GLN A 125 9.73 -3.45 -1.22
CA GLN A 125 10.42 -4.60 -0.64
C GLN A 125 11.88 -4.63 -1.10
N LEU A 126 12.79 -4.82 -0.15
CA LEU A 126 14.21 -5.01 -0.44
C LEU A 126 14.46 -6.49 -0.74
N ILE A 127 15.06 -6.76 -1.89
CA ILE A 127 15.38 -8.11 -2.35
C ILE A 127 16.89 -8.27 -2.29
N TRP A 128 17.35 -9.12 -1.37
CA TRP A 128 18.78 -9.34 -1.14
C TRP A 128 19.17 -10.81 -1.22
N SER A 129 18.23 -11.74 -1.01
CA SER A 129 18.50 -13.16 -1.13
C SER A 129 18.23 -13.66 -2.56
N GLY A 130 19.01 -14.65 -3.01
CA GLY A 130 18.79 -15.30 -4.31
C GLY A 130 17.44 -16.00 -4.43
N ASN A 131 16.89 -16.47 -3.30
CA ASN A 131 15.56 -17.07 -3.24
C ASN A 131 14.46 -16.04 -3.45
N ASP A 132 14.55 -14.88 -2.79
CA ASP A 132 13.59 -13.78 -2.97
C ASP A 132 13.67 -13.23 -4.39
N ALA A 133 14.88 -13.09 -4.95
CA ALA A 133 15.09 -12.66 -6.32
C ALA A 133 14.45 -13.63 -7.32
N LYS A 134 14.66 -14.94 -7.14
CA LYS A 134 14.03 -15.97 -7.98
C LYS A 134 12.51 -15.93 -7.88
N ALA A 135 11.97 -15.83 -6.67
CA ALA A 135 10.53 -15.72 -6.45
C ALA A 135 9.94 -14.47 -7.12
N LEU A 136 10.65 -13.34 -7.05
CA LEU A 136 10.25 -12.10 -7.71
C LEU A 136 10.24 -12.25 -9.23
N VAL A 137 11.27 -12.86 -9.82
CA VAL A 137 11.31 -13.11 -11.28
C VAL A 137 10.11 -13.96 -11.70
N TYR A 138 9.84 -15.07 -11.00
CA TYR A 138 8.65 -15.89 -11.29
C TYR A 138 7.35 -15.09 -11.20
N TYR A 139 7.22 -14.25 -10.16
CA TYR A 139 6.04 -13.42 -9.99
C TYR A 139 5.87 -12.39 -11.13
N MET A 140 6.96 -11.71 -11.51
CA MET A 140 6.96 -10.76 -12.61
C MET A 140 6.64 -11.45 -13.93
N THR A 141 7.27 -12.60 -14.21
CA THR A 141 6.99 -13.39 -15.42
C THR A 141 5.55 -13.83 -15.44
N ASP A 142 5.02 -14.48 -14.40
CA ASP A 142 3.62 -14.91 -14.32
C ASP A 142 2.65 -13.75 -14.60
N TYR A 143 2.96 -12.57 -14.07
CA TYR A 143 2.14 -11.39 -14.29
C TYR A 143 2.22 -10.83 -15.72
N VAL A 144 3.43 -10.73 -16.28
CA VAL A 144 3.65 -10.23 -17.65
C VAL A 144 3.14 -11.22 -18.70
N THR A 145 3.29 -12.52 -18.46
CA THR A 145 2.80 -13.58 -19.35
C THR A 145 1.34 -13.93 -19.09
N LYS A 146 0.68 -13.26 -18.13
CA LYS A 146 -0.74 -13.48 -17.87
C LYS A 146 -1.52 -13.13 -19.13
N SER A 147 -2.02 -14.17 -19.79
CA SER A 147 -2.76 -14.02 -21.05
C SER A 147 -3.90 -13.03 -20.85
N THR A 148 -3.89 -11.96 -21.63
CA THR A 148 -5.05 -11.09 -21.75
C THR A 148 -6.22 -11.93 -22.26
N LEU A 149 -7.45 -11.54 -21.87
CA LEU A 149 -8.65 -12.15 -22.45
C LEU A 149 -8.50 -12.19 -23.97
N ALA A 150 -8.84 -13.32 -24.60
CA ALA A 150 -8.66 -13.42 -26.03
C ALA A 150 -9.48 -12.33 -26.73
N PHE A 151 -8.96 -11.77 -27.82
CA PHE A 151 -9.60 -10.62 -28.48
C PHE A 151 -11.07 -10.90 -28.85
N HIS A 152 -11.39 -12.15 -29.23
CA HIS A 152 -12.76 -12.56 -29.53
C HIS A 152 -13.70 -12.50 -28.31
N ASP A 153 -13.23 -12.89 -27.13
CA ASP A 153 -14.00 -12.79 -25.88
C ASP A 153 -14.23 -11.32 -25.51
N MET A 154 -13.19 -10.49 -25.65
CA MET A 154 -13.29 -9.06 -25.37
C MET A 154 -14.26 -8.36 -26.33
N PHE A 155 -14.20 -8.69 -27.62
CA PHE A 155 -15.12 -8.18 -28.63
C PHE A 155 -16.56 -8.63 -28.37
N ALA A 156 -16.78 -9.90 -28.06
CA ALA A 156 -18.10 -10.43 -27.75
C ALA A 156 -18.73 -9.74 -26.52
N LEU A 157 -17.94 -9.51 -25.47
CA LEU A 157 -18.36 -8.78 -24.28
C LEU A 157 -18.68 -7.31 -24.59
N ALA A 158 -17.85 -6.63 -25.38
CA ALA A 158 -18.10 -5.26 -25.79
C ALA A 158 -19.39 -5.14 -26.64
N GLN A 159 -19.59 -6.06 -27.59
CA GLN A 159 -20.80 -6.11 -28.40
C GLN A 159 -22.06 -6.35 -27.55
N GLN A 160 -22.00 -7.25 -26.57
CA GLN A 160 -23.07 -7.48 -25.60
C GLN A 160 -23.36 -6.22 -24.78
N GLY A 161 -22.33 -5.53 -24.31
CA GLY A 161 -22.47 -4.27 -23.58
C GLY A 161 -23.19 -3.20 -24.40
N VAL A 162 -22.79 -2.99 -25.66
CA VAL A 162 -23.45 -2.04 -26.56
C VAL A 162 -24.92 -2.41 -26.77
N LYS A 163 -25.22 -3.68 -27.08
CA LYS A 163 -26.60 -4.15 -27.25
C LYS A 163 -27.46 -3.93 -26.00
N SER A 164 -26.89 -4.10 -24.81
CA SER A 164 -27.62 -3.89 -23.56
C SER A 164 -27.95 -2.43 -23.30
N ILE A 165 -27.14 -1.50 -23.80
CA ILE A 165 -27.37 -0.05 -23.71
C ILE A 165 -28.40 0.39 -24.76
N GLU A 166 -28.37 -0.19 -25.97
CA GLU A 166 -29.33 0.10 -27.04
C GLU A 166 -30.75 -0.44 -26.76
N GLN A 167 -30.89 -1.40 -25.83
CA GLN A 167 -32.18 -2.00 -25.44
C GLN A 167 -32.83 -1.33 -24.21
N GLN A 168 -32.20 -0.31 -23.62
CA GLN A 168 -32.76 0.54 -22.56
C GLN A 168 -33.35 1.83 -23.15
#